data_AF-A0A9X9F887-F1
#
_entry.id   AF-A0A9X9F887-F1
#
_cell.length_a   1.000
_cell.length_b   1.000
_cell.length_c   1.000
_cell.angle_alpha   90.00
_cell.angle_beta   90.00
_cell.angle_gamma   90.00
#
_symmetry.space_group_name_H-M   'P 1'
#
loop_
_entity.id
_entity.type
_entity.pdbx_description
1 polymer ?
#
loop_
_entity_poly.entity_id
_entity_poly.type
_entity_poly.pdbx_seq_one_letter_code
_entity_poly.pdbx_strand_id
1 'polypeptide(L)'
;MVRAKRKLDHIEYALSTGQSRTHGFHDIDFVHQSLPNSNYDTITCETKIGELSLSSPIFINAMTGGGGEKTLHINEQLAYVAKHH
;
A
#
# COMPACT_ATOMS: atom_id res chain seq x y z
N MET A 1 2.21 21.37 -22.26
CA MET A 1 1.81 19.97 -21.96
C MET A 1 1.03 19.95 -20.66
N VAL A 2 -0.25 19.56 -20.69
CA VAL A 2 -1.18 19.72 -19.56
C VAL A 2 -0.85 18.70 -18.47
N ARG A 3 -0.48 19.17 -17.28
CA ARG A 3 -0.10 18.39 -16.08
C ARG A 3 -0.99 17.17 -15.82
N ALA A 4 -2.29 17.29 -16.08
CA ALA A 4 -3.26 16.21 -15.93
C ALA A 4 -2.96 14.99 -16.83
N LYS A 5 -2.59 15.22 -18.09
CA LYS A 5 -2.23 14.13 -19.04
C LYS A 5 -1.05 13.31 -18.52
N ARG A 6 0.01 13.98 -18.06
CA ARG A 6 1.19 13.33 -17.48
C ARG A 6 0.84 12.45 -16.27
N LYS A 7 -0.15 12.83 -15.47
CA LYS A 7 -0.58 12.04 -14.31
C LYS A 7 -1.31 10.75 -14.73
N LEU A 8 -2.13 10.82 -15.78
CA LEU A 8 -2.77 9.64 -16.35
C LEU A 8 -1.74 8.71 -17.02
N ASP A 9 -0.80 9.28 -17.78
CA ASP A 9 0.27 8.51 -18.42
C ASP A 9 1.12 7.77 -17.36
N HIS A 10 1.38 8.37 -16.20
CA HIS A 10 2.10 7.71 -15.11
C HIS A 10 1.36 6.48 -14.56
N ILE A 11 0.03 6.56 -14.43
CA ILE A 11 -0.79 5.41 -14.02
C ILE A 11 -0.71 4.32 -15.08
N GLU A 12 -0.91 4.68 -16.35
CA GLU A 12 -0.89 3.73 -17.47
C GLU A 12 0.47 3.02 -17.60
N TYR A 13 1.57 3.76 -17.50
CA TYR A 13 2.91 3.17 -17.55
C TYR A 13 3.20 2.31 -16.33
N ALA A 14 2.77 2.70 -15.13
CA ALA A 14 2.93 1.86 -13.95
C ALA A 14 2.17 0.52 -14.08
N LEU A 15 0.96 0.53 -14.65
CA LEU A 15 0.16 -0.66 -14.87
C LEU A 15 0.74 -1.55 -15.98
N SER A 16 1.19 -0.97 -17.10
CA SER A 16 1.72 -1.71 -18.25
C SER A 16 3.14 -2.24 -18.05
N THR A 17 3.99 -1.53 -17.28
CA THR A 17 5.34 -1.99 -16.94
C THR A 17 5.30 -3.24 -16.05
N GLY A 18 4.24 -3.38 -15.24
CA GLY A 18 4.09 -4.49 -14.31
C GLY A 18 5.18 -4.52 -13.23
N GLN A 19 5.34 -5.67 -12.58
CA GLN A 19 6.38 -5.91 -11.59
C GLN A 19 7.21 -7.11 -12.03
N SER A 20 8.54 -6.98 -12.08
CA SER A 20 9.46 -8.06 -12.47
C SER A 20 9.53 -9.21 -11.44
N ARG A 21 8.74 -9.15 -10.36
CA ARG A 21 8.76 -10.05 -9.17
C ARG A 21 10.13 -10.27 -8.52
N THR A 22 11.17 -9.59 -9.00
CA THR A 22 12.49 -9.54 -8.38
C THR A 22 12.45 -8.53 -7.24
N HIS A 23 12.44 -9.02 -6.01
CA HIS A 23 12.49 -8.20 -4.81
C HIS A 23 13.51 -8.75 -3.80
N GLY A 24 14.09 -7.87 -2.98
CA GLY A 24 15.08 -8.26 -1.97
C GLY A 24 14.54 -9.14 -0.84
N PHE A 25 13.21 -9.33 -0.73
CA PHE A 25 12.63 -10.21 0.29
C PHE A 25 12.92 -11.70 0.07
N HIS A 26 13.47 -12.09 -1.08
CA HIS A 26 13.91 -13.49 -1.30
C HIS A 26 15.15 -13.86 -0.48
N ASP A 27 15.92 -12.86 -0.03
CA ASP A 27 17.13 -13.07 0.76
C ASP A 27 16.84 -13.07 2.28
N ILE A 28 15.56 -13.04 2.66
CA ILE A 28 15.10 -12.93 4.05
C ILE A 28 14.19 -14.11 4.38
N ASP A 29 14.61 -14.91 5.36
CA ASP A 29 13.81 -15.99 5.92
C ASP A 29 13.44 -15.70 7.38
N PHE A 30 12.20 -16.03 7.75
CA PHE A 30 11.77 -16.02 9.15
C PHE A 30 11.99 -17.39 9.77
N VAL A 31 12.69 -17.44 10.91
CA VAL A 31 12.87 -18.69 11.66
C VAL A 31 11.55 -19.08 12.33
N HIS A 32 10.94 -20.15 11.84
CA HIS A 32 9.68 -20.67 12.39
C HIS A 32 9.85 -21.12 13.85
N GLN A 33 8.90 -20.71 14.70
CA GLN A 33 8.79 -21.15 16.09
C GLN A 33 7.62 -22.14 16.22
N SER A 34 7.91 -23.43 16.35
CA SER A 34 6.88 -24.48 16.39
C SER A 34 6.03 -24.48 17.65
N LEU A 35 6.54 -23.91 18.74
CA LEU A 35 5.83 -23.76 20.01
C LEU A 35 5.94 -22.31 20.48
N PRO A 36 5.27 -21.38 19.79
CA PRO A 36 5.28 -19.98 20.19
C PRO A 36 4.43 -19.88 21.46
N ASN A 37 5.04 -19.51 22.58
CA ASN A 37 4.35 -19.31 23.86
C ASN A 37 3.48 -18.03 23.83
N SER A 38 2.57 -17.94 22.86
CA SER A 38 1.74 -16.79 22.52
C SER A 38 0.38 -17.26 22.01
N ASN A 39 -0.67 -16.47 22.25
CA ASN A 39 -1.99 -16.71 21.69
C ASN A 39 -2.22 -15.82 20.47
N TYR A 40 -2.75 -16.37 19.38
CA TYR A 40 -3.14 -15.63 18.18
C TYR A 40 -4.05 -14.44 18.51
N ASP A 41 -5.03 -14.62 19.39
CA ASP A 41 -6.00 -13.58 19.75
C ASP A 41 -5.38 -12.40 20.51
N THR A 42 -4.12 -12.53 20.96
CA THR A 42 -3.37 -11.47 21.65
C THR A 42 -2.43 -10.69 20.73
N ILE A 43 -2.27 -11.12 19.48
CA ILE A 43 -1.42 -10.44 18.51
C ILE A 43 -2.14 -9.18 18.02
N THR A 44 -1.43 -8.05 18.04
CA THR A 44 -1.91 -6.79 17.49
C THR A 44 -1.01 -6.33 16.35
N CYS A 45 -1.65 -5.78 15.30
CA CYS A 45 -0.99 -5.08 14.20
C CYS A 45 -1.04 -3.56 14.38
N GLU A 46 -1.58 -3.08 15.49
CA GLU A 46 -1.61 -1.65 15.79
C GLU A 46 -0.19 -1.09 15.84
N THR A 47 0.01 0.05 15.20
CA THR A 47 1.31 0.70 15.16
C THR A 47 1.17 2.22 15.12
N LYS A 48 2.31 2.89 15.32
CA LYS A 48 2.42 4.32 15.15
C LYS A 48 3.47 4.62 14.08
N ILE A 49 3.06 5.32 13.02
CA ILE A 49 3.94 5.78 11.94
C ILE A 49 3.93 7.31 11.95
N GLY A 50 5.03 7.92 12.41
CA GLY A 50 5.08 9.36 12.64
C GLY A 50 4.07 9.78 13.71
N GLU A 51 3.13 10.65 13.34
CA GLU A 51 2.05 11.12 14.22
C GLU A 51 0.75 10.30 14.08
N LEU A 52 0.71 9.32 13.16
CA LEU A 52 -0.48 8.54 12.86
C LEU A 52 -0.52 7.27 13.71
N SER A 53 -1.64 7.04 14.40
CA SER A 53 -1.99 5.75 14.99
C SER A 53 -2.81 4.93 14.00
N LEU A 54 -2.34 3.72 13.68
CA LEU A 54 -2.89 2.87 12.62
C LEU A 54 -3.21 1.47 13.18
N SER A 55 -4.22 0.82 12.61
CA SER A 55 -4.58 -0.58 12.92
C SER A 55 -3.64 -1.61 12.30
N SER A 56 -2.76 -1.18 11.38
CA SER A 56 -1.86 -2.04 10.61
C SER A 56 -0.53 -1.35 10.34
N PRO A 57 0.60 -2.07 10.26
CA PRO A 57 1.90 -1.52 9.89
C PRO A 57 2.04 -1.24 8.39
N ILE A 58 0.96 -1.32 7.62
CA ILE A 58 0.95 -1.14 6.17
C ILE A 58 0.01 0.02 5.82
N PHE A 59 0.41 0.86 4.87
CA PHE A 59 -0.41 1.94 4.34
C PHE A 59 -0.28 2.06 2.82
N ILE A 60 -1.30 2.66 2.19
CA ILE A 60 -1.28 2.98 0.75
C ILE A 60 -0.33 4.17 0.54
N ASN A 61 0.78 3.94 -0.16
CA ASN A 61 1.75 5.00 -0.45
C ASN A 61 1.22 6.00 -1.49
N ALA A 62 1.87 7.16 -1.62
CA ALA A 62 1.48 8.22 -2.54
C ALA A 62 1.56 7.75 -4.01
N MET A 63 0.46 7.93 -4.76
CA MET A 63 0.36 7.47 -6.15
C MET A 63 -0.12 8.55 -7.13
N THR A 64 -1.31 9.14 -6.90
CA THR A 64 -1.96 10.00 -7.91
C THR A 64 -2.73 11.20 -7.33
N GLY A 65 -3.23 12.06 -8.23
CA GLY A 65 -3.96 13.29 -7.94
C GLY A 65 -3.72 14.37 -9.00
N GLY A 66 -4.75 15.16 -9.33
CA GLY A 66 -4.68 16.26 -10.29
C GLY A 66 -4.73 15.85 -11.77
N GLY A 67 -5.19 14.64 -12.07
CA GLY A 67 -5.48 14.14 -13.42
C GLY A 67 -6.98 14.19 -13.80
N GLY A 68 -7.76 15.03 -13.12
CA GLY A 68 -9.22 15.14 -13.28
C GLY A 68 -9.99 13.98 -12.63
N GLU A 69 -11.23 13.79 -13.10
CA GLU A 69 -12.19 12.79 -12.60
C GLU A 69 -11.61 11.39 -12.43
N LYS A 70 -10.78 10.93 -13.38
CA LYS A 70 -10.14 9.61 -13.30
C LYS A 70 -9.30 9.45 -12.03
N THR A 71 -8.48 10.44 -11.70
CA THR A 71 -7.61 10.37 -10.51
C THR A 71 -8.38 10.63 -9.21
N LEU A 72 -9.49 11.37 -9.29
CA LEU A 72 -10.41 11.55 -8.17
C LEU A 72 -11.04 10.20 -7.80
N HIS A 73 -11.62 9.51 -8.78
CA HIS A 73 -12.27 8.21 -8.56
C HIS A 73 -11.31 7.16 -7.99
N ILE A 74 -10.06 7.10 -8.49
CA ILE A 74 -9.03 6.21 -7.93
C ILE A 74 -8.76 6.55 -6.45
N ASN A 75 -8.62 7.83 -6.11
CA ASN A 75 -8.37 8.23 -4.72
C ASN A 75 -9.57 7.97 -3.81
N GLU A 76 -10.80 8.11 -4.30
CA GLU A 76 -12.02 7.73 -3.57
C GLU A 76 -12.03 6.23 -3.25
N GLN A 77 -11.70 5.38 -4.23
CA GLN A 77 -11.63 3.93 -4.03
C GLN A 77 -10.53 3.54 -3.03
N LEU A 78 -9.35 4.14 -3.13
CA LEU A 78 -8.24 3.89 -2.20
C LEU A 78 -8.60 4.34 -0.78
N ALA A 79 -9.22 5.51 -0.63
CA ALA A 79 -9.68 6.02 0.66
C ALA A 79 -10.79 5.15 1.25
N TYR A 80 -11.71 4.66 0.42
CA TYR A 80 -12.77 3.75 0.86
C TYR A 80 -12.17 2.46 1.43
N VAL A 81 -11.24 1.82 0.71
CA VAL A 81 -10.60 0.59 1.16
C VAL A 81 -9.78 0.84 2.44
N ALA A 82 -8.96 1.89 2.48
CA ALA A 82 -8.14 2.21 3.65
C ALA A 82 -8.95 2.53 4.92
N LYS A 83 -10.23 2.89 4.79
CA LYS A 83 -11.10 3.19 5.93
C LYS A 83 -11.83 1.94 6.46
N HIS A 84 -12.10 0.96 5.60
CA HIS A 84 -12.95 -0.19 5.94
C HIS A 84 -12.20 -1.52 6.05
N HIS A 85 -10.91 -1.54 5.73
CA HIS A 85 -10.01 -2.69 5.84
C HIS A 85 -8.73 -2.29 6.56
#